data_AF-A0A497MTM6-F1
#
_entry.id   AF-A0A497MTM6-F1
#
_cell.length_a   1.000
_cell.length_b   1.000
_cell.length_c   1.000
_cell.angle_alpha   90.00
_cell.angle_beta   90.00
_cell.angle_gamma   90.00
#
_symmetry.space_group_name_H-M   'P 1'
#
loop_
_entity.id
_entity.type
_entity.pdbx_description
1 polymer ?
#
loop_
_entity_poly.entity_id
_entity_poly.type
_entity_poly.pdbx_seq_one_letter_code
_entity_poly.pdbx_strand_id
1 'polypeptide(L)'
;MKKKQIQDTFKGLGRTFGRVILGKDVWVGLNTIIYGPCRVGAKTFIGDNVLVGFPTRGEIKVLMKNGDFEKFLKVKGLVKIGLSNVIRSGTIIYSNVSLGDNVEVGHNTLIRENVKVGAKTLVGSNVTIDGNCKIGSNVSIQTGAYISAYTTIESNVFLGPYAVLLNDKYMRKKPYKLKGPRICRGACIGGNSIIMPSIIVGKEAVVGAGSIVTKNVKPRSIVTGVPAREIGKVT
;
A
#
# COMPACT_ATOMS: atom_id res chain seq x y z
N MET A 1 22.50 -18.28 25.93
CA MET A 1 21.94 -16.92 26.17
C MET A 1 20.42 -16.99 26.19
N LYS A 2 19.81 -16.88 27.37
CA LYS A 2 18.35 -16.76 27.53
C LYS A 2 17.90 -15.41 26.93
N LYS A 3 17.33 -15.41 25.71
CA LYS A 3 16.76 -14.19 25.13
C LYS A 3 15.54 -13.80 25.96
N LYS A 4 15.61 -12.67 26.67
CA LYS A 4 14.46 -12.02 27.30
C LYS A 4 13.36 -11.87 26.25
N GLN A 5 12.34 -12.71 26.35
CA GLN A 5 11.04 -12.47 25.77
C GLN A 5 10.53 -11.23 26.52
N ILE A 6 10.67 -10.05 25.92
CA ILE A 6 9.95 -8.87 26.41
C ILE A 6 8.49 -9.27 26.21
N GLN A 7 7.79 -9.59 27.30
CA GLN A 7 6.35 -9.83 27.27
C GLN A 7 5.71 -8.55 26.76
N ASP A 8 5.33 -8.59 25.49
CA ASP A 8 4.74 -7.45 24.83
C ASP A 8 3.31 -7.26 25.36
N THR A 9 2.99 -6.03 25.79
CA THR A 9 1.71 -5.63 26.40
C THR A 9 0.56 -5.49 25.40
N PHE A 10 0.38 -6.45 24.50
CA PHE A 10 -0.75 -6.50 23.55
C PHE A 10 -1.65 -7.70 23.81
N LYS A 11 -2.87 -7.66 23.25
CA LYS A 11 -3.80 -8.79 23.28
C LYS A 11 -3.53 -9.71 22.09
N GLY A 12 -3.38 -11.02 22.31
CA GLY A 12 -3.26 -12.02 21.25
C GLY A 12 -1.97 -12.85 21.31
N LEU A 13 -1.68 -13.58 20.22
CA LEU A 13 -0.64 -14.63 20.14
C LEU A 13 0.48 -14.33 19.13
N GLY A 14 0.57 -13.08 18.68
CA GLY A 14 1.63 -12.62 17.78
C GLY A 14 3.02 -12.58 18.42
N ARG A 15 4.02 -12.21 17.61
CA ARG A 15 5.42 -12.02 18.05
C ARG A 15 5.95 -10.69 17.56
N THR A 16 6.74 -10.01 18.39
CA THR A 16 7.48 -8.82 17.97
C THR A 16 8.99 -9.02 18.08
N PHE A 17 9.74 -8.29 17.27
CA PHE A 17 11.21 -8.32 17.28
C PHE A 17 11.78 -6.91 17.13
N GLY A 18 12.77 -6.56 17.96
CA GLY A 18 13.36 -5.22 17.96
C GLY A 18 12.46 -4.18 18.62
N ARG A 19 12.65 -2.90 18.29
CA ARG A 19 11.89 -1.80 18.91
C ARG A 19 10.48 -1.69 18.36
N VAL A 20 9.50 -2.26 19.06
CA VAL A 20 8.07 -2.15 18.73
C VAL A 20 7.33 -1.41 19.83
N ILE A 21 6.53 -0.40 19.46
CA ILE A 21 5.72 0.38 20.39
C ILE A 21 4.26 0.20 19.98
N LEU A 22 3.45 -0.33 20.88
CA LEU A 22 2.03 -0.60 20.66
C LEU A 22 1.20 0.31 21.57
N GLY A 23 0.16 0.91 21.00
CA GLY A 23 -0.82 1.67 21.76
C GLY A 23 -1.75 0.78 22.58
N LYS A 24 -2.60 1.42 23.39
CA LYS A 24 -3.62 0.74 24.20
C LYS A 24 -4.58 -0.08 23.31
N ASP A 25 -4.97 -1.27 23.77
CA ASP A 25 -5.98 -2.12 23.11
C ASP A 25 -5.61 -2.52 21.67
N VAL A 26 -4.32 -2.71 21.39
CA VAL A 26 -3.87 -3.35 20.14
C VAL A 26 -4.07 -4.86 20.24
N TRP A 27 -4.65 -5.44 19.18
CA TRP A 27 -4.76 -6.89 19.01
C TRP A 27 -3.76 -7.37 17.96
N VAL A 28 -3.05 -8.46 18.25
CA VAL A 28 -2.12 -9.11 17.33
C VAL A 28 -2.42 -10.60 17.22
N GLY A 29 -2.90 -11.01 16.05
CA GLY A 29 -3.36 -12.37 15.75
C GLY A 29 -2.28 -13.45 15.80
N LEU A 30 -2.72 -14.68 15.63
CA LEU A 30 -1.87 -15.87 15.60
C LEU A 30 -0.92 -15.83 14.41
N ASN A 31 0.31 -16.33 14.59
CA ASN A 31 1.34 -16.39 13.55
C ASN A 31 1.71 -15.03 12.94
N THR A 32 1.34 -13.94 13.59
CA THR A 32 1.69 -12.59 13.15
C THR A 32 3.05 -12.17 13.70
N ILE A 33 3.86 -11.54 12.86
CA ILE A 33 5.20 -11.07 13.21
C ILE A 33 5.32 -9.58 12.92
N ILE A 34 5.80 -8.81 13.91
CA ILE A 34 6.07 -7.37 13.77
C ILE A 34 7.57 -7.11 13.98
N TYR A 35 8.26 -6.70 12.93
CA TYR A 35 9.65 -6.26 12.98
C TYR A 35 9.75 -4.76 13.27
N GLY A 36 10.48 -4.43 14.32
CA GLY A 36 10.91 -3.08 14.67
C GLY A 36 11.92 -2.49 13.66
N PRO A 37 12.13 -1.17 13.64
CA PRO A 37 11.38 -0.16 14.38
C PRO A 37 9.93 -0.08 13.85
N CYS A 38 8.96 -0.16 14.76
CA CYS A 38 7.53 -0.12 14.44
C CYS A 38 6.74 0.61 15.53
N ARG A 39 5.77 1.43 15.12
CA ARG A 39 4.80 2.08 16.03
C ARG A 39 3.39 1.77 15.53
N VAL A 40 2.57 1.23 16.41
CA VAL A 40 1.16 0.90 16.13
C VAL A 40 0.27 1.69 17.09
N GLY A 41 -0.65 2.46 16.54
CA GLY A 41 -1.61 3.24 17.31
C GLY A 41 -2.66 2.38 18.02
N ALA A 42 -3.27 2.96 19.05
CA ALA A 42 -4.28 2.30 19.89
C ALA A 42 -5.48 1.78 19.08
N LYS A 43 -6.19 0.79 19.64
CA LYS A 43 -7.40 0.17 19.07
C LYS A 43 -7.19 -0.43 17.67
N THR A 44 -5.96 -0.77 17.31
CA THR A 44 -5.64 -1.40 16.02
C THR A 44 -5.77 -2.91 16.13
N PHE A 45 -6.47 -3.51 15.18
CA PHE A 45 -6.54 -4.95 14.99
C PHE A 45 -5.57 -5.39 13.90
N ILE A 46 -4.66 -6.30 14.24
CA ILE A 46 -3.77 -6.98 13.31
C ILE A 46 -4.16 -8.46 13.33
N GLY A 47 -4.70 -8.96 12.22
CA GLY A 47 -5.20 -10.32 12.08
C GLY A 47 -4.08 -11.37 12.04
N ASP A 48 -4.46 -12.60 11.72
CA ASP A 48 -3.55 -13.75 11.73
C ASP A 48 -2.65 -13.78 10.49
N ASN A 49 -1.46 -14.37 10.63
CA ASN A 49 -0.50 -14.53 9.54
C ASN A 49 -0.12 -13.18 8.88
N VAL A 50 -0.16 -12.08 9.62
CA VAL A 50 0.25 -10.76 9.15
C VAL A 50 1.75 -10.58 9.40
N LEU A 51 2.43 -9.92 8.47
CA LEU A 51 3.84 -9.60 8.58
C LEU A 51 4.05 -8.09 8.46
N VAL A 52 4.51 -7.45 9.54
CA VAL A 52 4.74 -6.00 9.56
C VAL A 52 6.25 -5.71 9.64
N GLY A 53 6.71 -4.81 8.79
CA GLY A 53 8.12 -4.47 8.68
C GLY A 53 8.92 -5.52 7.91
N PHE A 54 8.36 -6.12 6.86
CA PHE A 54 9.16 -7.02 6.04
C PHE A 54 10.38 -6.30 5.42
N PRO A 55 11.56 -6.94 5.37
CA PRO A 55 12.76 -6.29 4.87
C PRO A 55 12.67 -5.91 3.38
N THR A 56 13.23 -4.76 3.01
CA THR A 56 13.47 -4.43 1.61
C THR A 56 14.54 -5.35 1.00
N ARG A 57 14.64 -5.38 -0.34
CA ARG A 57 15.72 -6.11 -1.02
C ARG A 57 17.12 -5.69 -0.56
N GLY A 58 17.32 -4.40 -0.27
CA GLY A 58 18.60 -3.90 0.26
C GLY A 58 18.87 -4.42 1.67
N GLU A 59 17.86 -4.41 2.53
CA GLU A 59 17.95 -4.91 3.91
C GLU A 59 18.23 -6.43 3.94
N ILE A 60 17.61 -7.22 3.06
CA ILE A 60 17.90 -8.67 2.93
C ILE A 60 19.36 -8.91 2.54
N LYS A 61 19.90 -8.15 1.58
CA LYS A 61 21.32 -8.29 1.20
C LYS A 61 22.26 -8.04 2.37
N VAL A 62 21.94 -7.06 3.22
CA VAL A 62 22.72 -6.76 4.44
C VAL A 62 22.62 -7.90 5.46
N LEU A 63 21.43 -8.45 5.66
CA LEU A 63 21.19 -9.62 6.51
C LEU A 63 22.01 -10.82 6.06
N MET A 64 21.93 -11.17 4.77
CA MET A 64 22.64 -12.32 4.20
C MET A 64 24.17 -12.16 4.28
N LYS A 65 24.70 -10.94 4.13
CA LYS A 65 26.14 -10.70 4.17
C LYS A 65 26.72 -10.77 5.59
N ASN A 66 25.99 -10.29 6.59
CA ASN A 66 26.54 -10.09 7.94
C ASN A 66 26.04 -11.12 8.97
N GLY A 67 24.97 -11.87 8.69
CA GLY A 67 24.36 -12.83 9.62
C GLY A 67 23.74 -12.20 10.88
N ASP A 68 23.84 -10.88 11.05
CA ASP A 68 23.43 -10.18 12.26
C ASP A 68 22.02 -9.60 12.14
N PHE A 69 21.08 -10.33 12.71
CA PHE A 69 19.67 -9.94 12.78
C PHE A 69 19.42 -8.71 13.66
N GLU A 70 20.22 -8.49 14.70
CA GLU A 70 20.06 -7.30 15.56
C GLU A 70 20.53 -6.03 14.83
N LYS A 71 21.62 -6.11 14.07
CA LYS A 71 22.08 -5.02 13.22
C LYS A 71 21.07 -4.67 12.14
N PHE A 72 20.39 -5.67 11.56
CA PHE A 72 19.28 -5.44 10.64
C PHE A 72 18.15 -4.61 11.27
N LEU A 73 17.73 -4.98 12.48
CA LEU A 73 16.67 -4.26 13.19
C LEU A 73 17.05 -2.79 13.51
N LYS A 74 18.35 -2.45 13.52
CA LYS A 74 18.84 -1.07 13.72
C LYS A 74 18.82 -0.22 12.44
N VAL A 75 19.09 -0.82 11.28
CA VAL A 75 19.17 -0.09 9.99
C VAL A 75 17.85 -0.02 9.24
N LYS A 76 16.85 -0.78 9.69
CA LYS A 76 15.55 -0.92 9.04
C LYS A 76 14.71 0.35 9.11
N GLY A 77 13.98 0.63 8.03
CA GLY A 77 13.00 1.72 7.98
C GLY A 77 11.83 1.57 8.96
N LEU A 78 11.45 2.68 9.60
CA LEU A 78 10.34 2.74 10.55
C LEU A 78 8.99 2.47 9.88
N VAL A 79 8.23 1.52 10.43
CA VAL A 79 6.81 1.36 10.09
C VAL A 79 5.94 2.13 11.07
N LYS A 80 4.99 2.92 10.56
CA LYS A 80 4.01 3.66 11.37
C LYS A 80 2.60 3.23 10.97
N ILE A 81 1.83 2.75 11.93
CA ILE A 81 0.42 2.42 11.77
C ILE A 81 -0.34 3.32 12.75
N GLY A 82 -1.30 4.10 12.24
CA GLY A 82 -2.11 5.02 13.04
C GLY A 82 -3.07 4.33 14.01
N LEU A 83 -4.07 5.07 14.46
CA LEU A 83 -5.11 4.61 15.38
C LEU A 83 -6.20 3.81 14.65
N SER A 84 -6.83 2.88 15.36
CA SER A 84 -8.09 2.23 14.94
C SER A 84 -8.02 1.56 13.56
N ASN A 85 -6.87 0.99 13.21
CA ASN A 85 -6.69 0.30 11.94
C ASN A 85 -7.21 -1.14 12.01
N VAL A 86 -7.62 -1.70 10.86
CA VAL A 86 -7.93 -3.12 10.72
C VAL A 86 -7.06 -3.69 9.61
N ILE A 87 -6.15 -4.59 9.97
CA ILE A 87 -5.25 -5.25 9.01
C ILE A 87 -5.61 -6.73 9.00
N ARG A 88 -6.23 -7.19 7.91
CA ARG A 88 -6.74 -8.56 7.81
C ARG A 88 -5.67 -9.56 7.38
N SER A 89 -5.98 -10.83 7.58
CA SER A 89 -5.03 -11.94 7.58
C SER A 89 -4.22 -12.08 6.28
N GLY A 90 -2.98 -12.56 6.42
CA GLY A 90 -2.08 -12.80 5.29
C GLY A 90 -1.47 -11.53 4.67
N THR A 91 -1.79 -10.34 5.20
CA THR A 91 -1.22 -9.08 4.73
C THR A 91 0.27 -8.95 5.06
N ILE A 92 1.05 -8.46 4.11
CA ILE A 92 2.49 -8.18 4.28
C ILE A 92 2.74 -6.68 4.07
N ILE A 93 3.33 -6.04 5.08
CA ILE A 93 3.70 -4.63 5.09
C ILE A 93 5.23 -4.54 5.22
N TYR A 94 5.88 -3.91 4.25
CA TYR A 94 7.33 -3.72 4.23
C TYR A 94 7.80 -2.63 5.21
N SER A 95 9.12 -2.53 5.38
CA SER A 95 9.75 -1.42 6.10
C SER A 95 9.50 -0.06 5.43
N ASN A 96 9.60 1.00 6.23
CA ASN A 96 9.35 2.38 5.79
C ASN A 96 7.93 2.64 5.21
N VAL A 97 6.93 1.93 5.72
CA VAL A 97 5.52 2.15 5.38
C VAL A 97 4.82 2.98 6.45
N SER A 98 3.94 3.88 6.02
CA SER A 98 3.05 4.63 6.91
C SER A 98 1.59 4.43 6.53
N LEU A 99 0.78 3.96 7.48
CA LEU A 99 -0.69 3.95 7.40
C LEU A 99 -1.24 5.02 8.34
N GLY A 100 -2.21 5.80 7.86
CA GLY A 100 -2.94 6.78 8.67
C GLY A 100 -3.87 6.11 9.68
N ASP A 101 -4.81 6.90 10.22
CA ASP A 101 -5.81 6.40 11.15
C ASP A 101 -7.00 5.80 10.38
N ASN A 102 -7.66 4.79 10.96
CA ASN A 102 -8.86 4.16 10.40
C ASN A 102 -8.64 3.63 8.96
N VAL A 103 -7.45 3.13 8.65
CA VAL A 103 -7.19 2.39 7.42
C VAL A 103 -7.65 0.95 7.61
N GLU A 104 -8.36 0.45 6.60
CA GLU A 104 -8.75 -0.95 6.51
C GLU A 104 -7.94 -1.62 5.40
N VAL A 105 -7.29 -2.74 5.73
CA VAL A 105 -6.54 -3.56 4.79
C VAL A 105 -7.17 -4.94 4.74
N GLY A 106 -7.48 -5.39 3.53
CA GLY A 106 -8.09 -6.69 3.21
C GLY A 106 -7.13 -7.86 3.41
N HIS A 107 -7.55 -9.04 2.97
CA HIS A 107 -6.76 -10.26 3.12
C HIS A 107 -5.68 -10.33 2.04
N ASN A 108 -4.53 -10.93 2.36
CA ASN A 108 -3.45 -11.23 1.41
C ASN A 108 -2.97 -10.01 0.60
N THR A 109 -2.99 -8.84 1.21
CA THR A 109 -2.55 -7.60 0.57
C THR A 109 -1.05 -7.39 0.78
N LEU A 110 -0.36 -6.92 -0.25
CA LEU A 110 1.06 -6.60 -0.21
C LEU A 110 1.27 -5.09 -0.30
N ILE A 111 1.91 -4.51 0.72
CA ILE A 111 2.29 -3.10 0.75
C ILE A 111 3.82 -3.02 0.86
N ARG A 112 4.46 -2.60 -0.23
CA ARG A 112 5.92 -2.55 -0.33
C ARG A 112 6.52 -1.26 0.27
N GLU A 113 7.83 -1.18 0.28
CA GLU A 113 8.58 -0.15 1.00
C GLU A 113 8.30 1.28 0.53
N ASN A 114 8.52 2.25 1.41
CA ASN A 114 8.37 3.68 1.11
C ASN A 114 6.95 4.09 0.68
N VAL A 115 5.93 3.30 1.05
CA VAL A 115 4.52 3.61 0.78
C VAL A 115 3.91 4.43 1.91
N LYS A 116 3.11 5.43 1.55
CA LYS A 116 2.28 6.20 2.49
C LYS A 116 0.82 6.07 2.10
N VAL A 117 -0.04 5.70 3.05
CA VAL A 117 -1.49 5.60 2.91
C VAL A 117 -2.14 6.55 3.91
N GLY A 118 -2.99 7.47 3.42
CA GLY A 118 -3.72 8.41 4.26
C GLY A 118 -4.83 7.75 5.08
N ALA A 119 -5.42 8.53 5.98
CA ALA A 119 -6.45 8.06 6.90
C ALA A 119 -7.75 7.68 6.16
N LYS A 120 -8.58 6.83 6.78
CA LYS A 120 -9.91 6.41 6.27
C LYS A 120 -9.84 5.75 4.89
N THR A 121 -8.70 5.19 4.52
CA THR A 121 -8.52 4.53 3.22
C THR A 121 -8.81 3.04 3.36
N LEU A 122 -9.58 2.51 2.41
CA LEU A 122 -9.82 1.08 2.24
C LEU A 122 -8.82 0.55 1.21
N VAL A 123 -8.06 -0.47 1.59
CA VAL A 123 -7.24 -1.29 0.70
C VAL A 123 -7.83 -2.69 0.69
N GLY A 124 -8.47 -3.06 -0.42
CA GLY A 124 -9.16 -4.34 -0.58
C GLY A 124 -8.23 -5.55 -0.51
N SER A 125 -8.81 -6.74 -0.58
CA SER A 125 -8.06 -8.00 -0.54
C SER A 125 -7.26 -8.23 -1.83
N ASN A 126 -6.15 -8.95 -1.74
CA ASN A 126 -5.28 -9.29 -2.87
C ASN A 126 -4.77 -8.05 -3.64
N VAL A 127 -4.74 -6.88 -2.99
CA VAL A 127 -4.18 -5.67 -3.59
C VAL A 127 -2.66 -5.72 -3.48
N THR A 128 -1.98 -5.26 -4.52
CA THR A 128 -0.53 -5.05 -4.46
C THR A 128 -0.21 -3.58 -4.67
N ILE A 129 0.49 -3.00 -3.70
CA ILE A 129 1.03 -1.63 -3.74
C ILE A 129 2.55 -1.74 -3.76
N ASP A 130 3.15 -1.48 -4.92
CA ASP A 130 4.59 -1.46 -5.07
C ASP A 130 5.23 -0.25 -4.38
N GLY A 131 6.56 -0.28 -4.25
CA GLY A 131 7.28 0.67 -3.42
C GLY A 131 7.21 2.12 -3.93
N ASN A 132 7.41 3.07 -3.04
CA ASN A 132 7.46 4.51 -3.34
C ASN A 132 6.12 5.11 -3.83
N CYS A 133 4.98 4.54 -3.42
CA CYS A 133 3.67 5.10 -3.72
C CYS A 133 3.18 6.08 -2.64
N LYS A 134 2.37 7.05 -3.07
CA LYS A 134 1.69 8.01 -2.18
C LYS A 134 0.20 7.91 -2.40
N ILE A 135 -0.54 7.52 -1.37
CA ILE A 135 -2.00 7.35 -1.40
C ILE A 135 -2.60 8.32 -0.38
N GLY A 136 -3.58 9.10 -0.82
CA GLY A 136 -4.29 10.08 -0.02
C GLY A 136 -5.21 9.46 1.05
N SER A 137 -6.06 10.30 1.62
CA SER A 137 -7.07 9.88 2.60
C SER A 137 -8.41 9.60 1.92
N ASN A 138 -9.25 8.79 2.56
CA ASN A 138 -10.58 8.44 2.05
C ASN A 138 -10.52 7.88 0.61
N VAL A 139 -9.50 7.07 0.33
CA VAL A 139 -9.37 6.36 -0.95
C VAL A 139 -10.01 4.99 -0.81
N SER A 140 -10.67 4.53 -1.85
CA SER A 140 -11.23 3.18 -1.92
C SER A 140 -10.50 2.40 -3.01
N ILE A 141 -9.57 1.52 -2.60
CA ILE A 141 -8.86 0.62 -3.51
C ILE A 141 -9.52 -0.75 -3.41
N GLN A 142 -10.16 -1.18 -4.48
CA GLN A 142 -10.94 -2.42 -4.49
C GLN A 142 -10.05 -3.64 -4.77
N THR A 143 -10.63 -4.82 -4.49
CA THR A 143 -9.97 -6.14 -4.57
C THR A 143 -9.15 -6.32 -5.85
N GLY A 144 -7.94 -6.88 -5.69
CA GLY A 144 -7.10 -7.29 -6.82
C GLY A 144 -6.45 -6.16 -7.61
N ALA A 145 -6.63 -4.89 -7.22
CA ALA A 145 -5.97 -3.78 -7.90
C ALA A 145 -4.44 -3.87 -7.78
N TYR A 146 -3.74 -3.51 -8.87
CA TYR A 146 -2.29 -3.43 -8.91
C TYR A 146 -1.84 -1.97 -9.06
N ILE A 147 -1.05 -1.50 -8.10
CA ILE A 147 -0.53 -0.14 -8.04
C ILE A 147 1.00 -0.21 -8.15
N SER A 148 1.52 0.06 -9.34
CA SER A 148 2.97 0.03 -9.58
C SER A 148 3.73 1.16 -8.87
N ALA A 149 5.03 0.94 -8.67
CA ALA A 149 5.91 1.88 -7.98
C ALA A 149 5.84 3.30 -8.56
N TYR A 150 6.02 4.30 -7.69
CA TYR A 150 6.00 5.74 -8.04
C TYR A 150 4.62 6.26 -8.47
N THR A 151 3.55 5.54 -8.16
CA THR A 151 2.17 6.02 -8.36
C THR A 151 1.78 7.01 -7.27
N THR A 152 1.04 8.05 -7.65
CA THR A 152 0.38 8.96 -6.71
C THR A 152 -1.13 8.87 -6.88
N ILE A 153 -1.83 8.55 -5.80
CA ILE A 153 -3.30 8.53 -5.71
C ILE A 153 -3.70 9.61 -4.71
N GLU A 154 -4.44 10.61 -5.14
CA GLU A 154 -4.93 11.67 -4.25
C GLU A 154 -6.15 11.21 -3.44
N SER A 155 -6.63 12.07 -2.54
CA SER A 155 -7.74 11.74 -1.63
C SER A 155 -9.07 11.59 -2.38
N ASN A 156 -10.03 10.88 -1.79
CA ASN A 156 -11.37 10.66 -2.35
C ASN A 156 -11.38 9.93 -3.70
N VAL A 157 -10.32 9.21 -4.05
CA VAL A 157 -10.26 8.41 -5.28
C VAL A 157 -10.94 7.06 -5.07
N PHE A 158 -11.66 6.60 -6.08
CA PHE A 158 -12.12 5.23 -6.19
C PHE A 158 -11.31 4.48 -7.25
N LEU A 159 -10.70 3.36 -6.90
CA LEU A 159 -9.99 2.47 -7.80
C LEU A 159 -10.73 1.12 -7.80
N GLY A 160 -11.42 0.84 -8.91
CA GLY A 160 -12.24 -0.33 -9.09
C GLY A 160 -11.46 -1.65 -9.04
N PRO A 161 -12.16 -2.77 -8.86
CA PRO A 161 -11.52 -4.07 -8.67
C PRO A 161 -10.69 -4.44 -9.90
N TYR A 162 -9.51 -5.02 -9.68
CA TYR A 162 -8.57 -5.41 -10.74
C TYR A 162 -8.10 -4.26 -11.65
N ALA A 163 -8.23 -3.00 -11.25
CA ALA A 163 -7.60 -1.90 -11.98
C ALA A 163 -6.06 -1.99 -11.88
N VAL A 164 -5.37 -1.71 -12.99
CA VAL A 164 -3.93 -1.86 -13.13
C VAL A 164 -3.30 -0.52 -13.47
N LEU A 165 -2.38 -0.05 -12.61
CA LEU A 165 -1.63 1.18 -12.82
C LEU A 165 -0.18 0.83 -13.18
N LEU A 166 0.29 1.18 -14.38
CA LEU A 166 1.61 0.82 -14.89
C LEU A 166 2.62 1.97 -14.76
N ASN A 167 3.92 1.66 -14.70
CA ASN A 167 4.98 2.67 -14.51
C ASN A 167 6.21 2.54 -15.44
N ASP A 168 6.32 1.47 -16.23
CA ASP A 168 7.41 1.27 -17.18
C ASP A 168 6.91 1.37 -18.62
N LYS A 169 7.32 2.41 -19.34
CA LYS A 169 6.91 2.63 -20.73
C LYS A 169 7.55 1.63 -21.70
N TYR A 170 8.74 1.11 -21.37
CA TYR A 170 9.53 0.29 -22.29
C TYR A 170 9.77 -1.13 -21.79
N MET A 171 9.11 -1.54 -20.71
CA MET A 171 9.19 -2.92 -20.17
C MET A 171 10.65 -3.36 -20.00
N ARG A 172 11.47 -2.50 -19.41
CA ARG A 172 12.92 -2.69 -19.19
C ARG A 172 13.78 -2.87 -20.46
N LYS A 173 13.22 -2.79 -21.66
CA LYS A 173 14.01 -2.89 -22.92
C LYS A 173 14.94 -1.69 -23.14
N LYS A 174 14.67 -0.56 -22.48
CA LYS A 174 15.50 0.66 -22.56
C LYS A 174 15.59 1.31 -21.17
N PRO A 175 16.70 2.00 -20.85
CA PRO A 175 16.78 2.81 -19.64
C PRO A 175 15.61 3.80 -19.59
N TYR A 176 14.81 3.71 -18.52
CA TYR A 176 13.66 4.57 -18.32
C TYR A 176 13.49 4.82 -16.84
N LYS A 177 13.33 6.09 -16.46
CA LYS A 177 12.96 6.44 -15.10
C LYS A 177 11.49 6.05 -14.91
N LEU A 178 11.26 4.97 -14.15
CA LEU A 178 9.92 4.50 -13.81
C LEU A 178 9.07 5.67 -13.29
N LYS A 179 7.86 5.79 -13.84
CA LYS A 179 6.93 6.87 -13.51
C LYS A 179 5.51 6.33 -13.56
N GLY A 180 4.96 6.08 -12.37
CA GLY A 180 3.58 5.66 -12.21
C GLY A 180 2.59 6.78 -12.54
N PRO A 181 1.29 6.45 -12.62
CA PRO A 181 0.26 7.44 -12.90
C PRO A 181 0.03 8.39 -11.71
N ARG A 182 -0.60 9.53 -11.99
CA ARG A 182 -1.20 10.40 -10.98
C ARG A 182 -2.71 10.36 -11.11
N ILE A 183 -3.39 9.83 -10.11
CA ILE A 183 -4.86 9.81 -10.05
C ILE A 183 -5.28 10.96 -9.14
N CYS A 184 -5.83 12.01 -9.73
CA CYS A 184 -6.16 13.24 -9.01
C CYS A 184 -7.43 13.08 -8.15
N ARG A 185 -7.59 13.99 -7.19
CA ARG A 185 -8.64 13.94 -6.16
C ARG A 185 -10.03 13.70 -6.76
N GLY A 186 -10.78 12.79 -6.14
CA GLY A 186 -12.16 12.51 -6.56
C GLY A 186 -12.30 11.70 -7.85
N ALA A 187 -11.22 11.34 -8.54
CA ALA A 187 -11.32 10.55 -9.75
C ALA A 187 -11.78 9.10 -9.46
N CYS A 188 -12.52 8.53 -10.39
CA CYS A 188 -13.02 7.16 -10.33
C CYS A 188 -12.42 6.36 -11.49
N ILE A 189 -11.73 5.27 -11.16
CA ILE A 189 -11.19 4.33 -12.13
C ILE A 189 -12.06 3.07 -12.11
N GLY A 190 -12.68 2.74 -13.23
CA GLY A 190 -13.51 1.56 -13.38
C GLY A 190 -12.73 0.26 -13.17
N GLY A 191 -13.44 -0.80 -12.81
CA GLY A 191 -12.85 -2.12 -12.63
C GLY A 191 -12.21 -2.64 -13.92
N ASN A 192 -11.12 -3.41 -13.77
CA ASN A 192 -10.35 -4.00 -14.86
C ASN A 192 -9.80 -2.98 -15.88
N SER A 193 -9.70 -1.70 -15.51
CA SER A 193 -9.10 -0.66 -16.36
C SER A 193 -7.59 -0.59 -16.19
N ILE A 194 -6.88 -0.27 -17.28
CA ILE A 194 -5.43 -0.14 -17.32
C ILE A 194 -5.06 1.33 -17.53
N ILE A 195 -4.26 1.87 -16.61
CA ILE A 195 -3.71 3.23 -16.73
C ILE A 195 -2.24 3.13 -17.11
N MET A 196 -1.90 3.69 -18.27
CA MET A 196 -0.54 3.64 -18.81
C MET A 196 0.45 4.48 -17.97
N PRO A 197 1.77 4.20 -18.11
CA PRO A 197 2.80 4.96 -17.41
C PRO A 197 2.71 6.46 -17.64
N SER A 198 3.05 7.25 -16.61
CA SER A 198 3.06 8.72 -16.64
C SER A 198 1.74 9.43 -16.88
N ILE A 199 0.61 8.72 -16.96
CA ILE A 199 -0.70 9.33 -17.21
C ILE A 199 -1.22 10.06 -15.98
N ILE A 200 -1.81 11.23 -16.21
CA ILE A 200 -2.57 11.99 -15.22
C ILE A 200 -4.07 11.78 -15.50
N VAL A 201 -4.79 11.26 -14.50
CA VAL A 201 -6.26 11.24 -14.51
C VAL A 201 -6.76 12.43 -13.71
N GLY A 202 -7.42 13.38 -14.39
CA GLY A 202 -7.83 14.66 -13.83
C GLY A 202 -8.79 14.55 -12.65
N LYS A 203 -8.90 15.65 -11.88
CA LYS A 203 -9.78 15.74 -10.71
C LYS A 203 -11.21 15.37 -11.10
N GLU A 204 -11.88 14.53 -10.29
CA GLU A 204 -13.27 14.10 -10.51
C GLU A 204 -13.53 13.46 -11.90
N ALA A 205 -12.48 13.02 -12.61
CA ALA A 205 -12.65 12.33 -13.88
C ALA A 205 -13.13 10.89 -13.65
N VAL A 206 -13.86 10.35 -14.62
CA VAL A 206 -14.34 8.96 -14.60
C VAL A 206 -13.72 8.20 -15.75
N VAL A 207 -13.06 7.09 -15.43
CA VAL A 207 -12.60 6.10 -16.40
C VAL A 207 -13.59 4.93 -16.34
N GLY A 208 -14.27 4.63 -17.43
CA GLY A 208 -15.17 3.48 -17.54
C GLY A 208 -14.44 2.16 -17.29
N ALA A 209 -15.17 1.12 -16.88
CA ALA A 209 -14.62 -0.21 -16.67
C ALA A 209 -13.99 -0.78 -17.96
N GLY A 210 -12.97 -1.62 -17.82
CA GLY A 210 -12.29 -2.29 -18.94
C GLY A 210 -11.53 -1.35 -19.90
N SER A 211 -11.27 -0.11 -19.50
CA SER A 211 -10.68 0.89 -20.40
C SER A 211 -9.14 0.87 -20.36
N ILE A 212 -8.49 1.14 -21.50
CA ILE A 212 -7.03 1.34 -21.56
C ILE A 212 -6.73 2.82 -21.80
N VAL A 213 -6.30 3.51 -20.75
CA VAL A 213 -6.04 4.95 -20.76
C VAL A 213 -4.61 5.23 -21.22
N THR A 214 -4.48 5.70 -22.45
CA THR A 214 -3.20 5.97 -23.12
C THR A 214 -2.78 7.44 -23.16
N LYS A 215 -3.66 8.35 -22.73
CA LYS A 215 -3.44 9.81 -22.71
C LYS A 215 -4.00 10.40 -21.41
N ASN A 216 -3.50 11.58 -21.03
CA ASN A 216 -4.02 12.30 -19.87
C ASN A 216 -5.53 12.55 -20.01
N VAL A 217 -6.25 12.41 -18.90
CA VAL A 217 -7.70 12.60 -18.81
C VAL A 217 -7.96 13.95 -18.17
N LYS A 218 -8.83 14.76 -18.78
CA LYS A 218 -9.15 16.10 -18.27
C LYS A 218 -9.96 16.01 -16.96
N PRO A 219 -9.89 17.04 -16.10
CA PRO A 219 -10.79 17.11 -14.95
C PRO A 219 -12.26 17.00 -15.37
N ARG A 220 -13.07 16.29 -14.59
CA ARG A 220 -14.51 16.07 -14.82
C ARG A 220 -14.89 15.49 -16.18
N SER A 221 -13.95 14.89 -16.92
CA SER A 221 -14.28 14.16 -18.15
C SER A 221 -14.58 12.69 -17.87
N ILE A 222 -15.45 12.10 -18.68
CA ILE A 222 -15.72 10.67 -18.70
C ILE A 222 -15.02 10.08 -19.92
N VAL A 223 -14.15 9.09 -19.71
CA VAL A 223 -13.46 8.37 -20.79
C VAL A 223 -13.75 6.88 -20.72
N THR A 224 -13.89 6.22 -21.87
CA THR A 224 -14.06 4.75 -21.93
C THR A 224 -13.43 4.15 -23.19
N GLY A 225 -13.19 2.83 -23.18
CA GLY A 225 -12.80 2.04 -24.34
C GLY A 225 -11.30 1.71 -24.45
N VAL A 226 -10.95 1.08 -25.57
CA VAL A 226 -9.59 0.60 -25.88
C VAL A 226 -9.19 1.05 -27.28
N PRO A 227 -8.35 2.10 -27.42
CA PRO A 227 -7.91 3.01 -26.37
C PRO A 227 -9.03 3.91 -25.85
N ALA A 228 -8.91 4.38 -24.61
CA ALA A 228 -9.93 5.22 -23.99
C ALA A 228 -10.12 6.55 -24.74
N ARG A 229 -11.38 6.97 -24.90
CA ARG A 229 -11.81 8.22 -25.54
C ARG A 229 -12.85 8.93 -24.67
N GLU A 230 -12.81 10.26 -24.70
CA GLU A 230 -13.77 11.12 -24.01
C GLU A 230 -15.17 10.92 -24.62
N ILE A 231 -16.15 10.63 -23.77
CA ILE A 231 -17.56 10.43 -24.17
C ILE A 231 -18.50 11.48 -23.56
N GLY A 232 -18.01 12.29 -22.62
CA GLY A 232 -18.82 13.27 -21.94
C GLY A 232 -18.14 13.85 -20.70
N LYS A 233 -18.93 14.49 -19.86
CA LYS A 233 -18.49 15.14 -18.61
C LYS A 233 -19.34 14.68 -17.43
N VAL A 234 -18.75 14.69 -16.24
CA VAL A 234 -19.44 14.43 -14.98
C VAL A 234 -20.36 15.60 -14.67
N THR A 235 -21.66 15.33 -14.59
CA THR A 235 -22.71 16.29 -14.20
C THR A 235 -22.69 16.53 -12.71
#